data_AF-A0A496MXZ7-F1
#
_entry.id   AF-A0A496MXZ7-F1
#
_cell.length_a   1.000
_cell.length_b   1.000
_cell.length_c   1.000
_cell.angle_alpha   90.00
_cell.angle_beta   90.00
_cell.angle_gamma   90.00
#
_symmetry.space_group_name_H-M   'P 1'
#
loop_
_entity.id
_entity.type
_entity.pdbx_description
1 polymer ?
#
loop_
_entity_poly.entity_id
_entity_poly.type
_entity_poly.pdbx_seq_one_letter_code
_entity_poly.pdbx_strand_id
1 'polypeptide(L)'
;MVGIYDAKPAETWCGQNVVGMRYHAAEVNTVIRQVRADAEGARYFDATLVLEPDNPHSNSGHAISVRYNDQVLGYLPDEDTAKYFPEVARLAASGFDVGVRARLWSNTDRPDFGPGDAPYYKLKVGVLPPGAIAPFNNPPTLDWALIPRGKSIKVTKTQEYFEANKNVLSAGDTCFLATLHKVMRGTKAPVIEVCLNGHRIGELTEVSSNKLMPFVDHFNDKSLVAVCYALIWIRANGIQVTLDVTPAASASYSQIHDPVVNPLPELVRKERDPWSYQLPGRFKGSGSSSGIAQAQSAATQGYVNQRSPKFAHVQSATFTEAERRKEAARRAKANEREIMASRATPMPSNPPTARASATSDEEAGCALIGLGIGIILILWWLSSCFGDTSSGSSTPATTSSTSDYSSYGDSGSSSSSYDADQINGWTKAAARNACHKQVEAQLKSPSTAKFESLFDFTALQNDAHTKWTLRGHVDSQNGYGATVRAEWVCTVVPTSSDNARVEALLVQ
;
A
#
# COMPACT_ATOMS: atom_id res chain seq x y z
N MET A 1 -0.33 10.70 25.08
CA MET A 1 0.60 9.64 24.64
C MET A 1 0.14 9.23 23.25
N VAL A 2 1.05 9.14 22.28
CA VAL A 2 0.71 8.72 20.90
C VAL A 2 0.46 7.21 20.93
N GLY A 3 -0.58 6.74 20.24
CA GLY A 3 -0.87 5.31 20.13
C GLY A 3 0.04 4.61 19.13
N ILE A 4 0.08 3.28 19.14
CA ILE A 4 0.72 2.49 18.08
C ILE A 4 -0.39 1.79 17.29
N TYR A 5 -0.46 2.07 15.98
CA TYR A 5 -1.33 1.34 15.07
C TYR A 5 -0.59 0.09 14.57
N ASP A 6 -1.12 -1.11 14.81
CA ASP A 6 -0.45 -2.34 14.38
C ASP A 6 -0.61 -2.57 12.87
N ALA A 7 0.44 -2.20 12.13
CA ALA A 7 0.57 -2.42 10.69
C ALA A 7 1.59 -3.52 10.36
N LYS A 8 1.84 -4.45 11.30
CA LYS A 8 2.80 -5.53 11.05
C LYS A 8 2.29 -6.46 9.95
N PRO A 9 3.11 -6.78 8.92
CA PRO A 9 2.76 -7.81 7.95
C PRO A 9 2.63 -9.16 8.65
N ALA A 10 1.83 -10.08 8.09
CA ALA A 10 1.73 -11.44 8.61
C ALA A 10 3.10 -12.14 8.58
N GLU A 11 3.81 -12.03 7.46
CA GLU A 11 5.16 -12.55 7.26
C GLU A 11 6.19 -11.84 8.15
N THR A 12 7.20 -12.58 8.62
CA THR A 12 8.33 -12.03 9.39
C THR A 12 9.38 -11.34 8.52
N TRP A 13 9.17 -11.31 7.20
CA TRP A 13 10.09 -10.70 6.25
C TRP A 13 10.18 -9.18 6.43
N CYS A 14 11.41 -8.69 6.59
CA CYS A 14 11.73 -7.27 6.67
C CYS A 14 12.44 -6.87 5.37
N GLY A 15 11.70 -6.28 4.44
CA GLY A 15 12.20 -5.95 3.10
C GLY A 15 12.77 -4.53 2.99
N GLN A 16 12.07 -3.55 3.56
CA GLN A 16 12.38 -2.12 3.44
C GLN A 16 13.69 -1.79 4.16
N ASN A 17 14.61 -1.14 3.46
CA ASN A 17 15.87 -0.68 4.06
C ASN A 17 15.63 0.53 4.96
N VAL A 18 16.48 0.67 5.98
CA VAL A 18 16.63 1.88 6.80
C VAL A 18 18.00 2.50 6.48
N VAL A 19 18.10 3.83 6.54
CA VAL A 19 19.32 4.61 6.29
C VAL A 19 19.62 5.55 7.46
N GLY A 20 20.80 6.19 7.46
CA GLY A 20 21.18 7.17 8.48
C GLY A 20 21.65 6.60 9.83
N MET A 21 21.66 5.27 10.03
CA MET A 21 21.99 4.62 11.31
C MET A 21 23.37 4.98 11.88
N ARG A 22 24.32 5.43 11.05
CA ARG A 22 25.64 5.92 11.48
C ARG A 22 25.54 7.16 12.38
N TYR A 23 24.50 7.99 12.20
CA TYR A 23 24.21 9.15 13.04
C TYR A 23 23.47 8.79 14.33
N HIS A 24 23.05 7.53 14.49
CA HIS A 24 22.26 7.00 15.60
C HIS A 24 22.90 5.74 16.22
N ALA A 25 24.24 5.67 16.18
CA ALA A 25 24.97 4.48 16.60
C ALA A 25 24.80 4.18 18.10
N ALA A 26 24.58 5.17 18.96
CA ALA A 26 24.37 4.96 20.39
C ALA A 26 23.02 4.28 20.69
N GLU A 27 21.99 4.67 19.95
CA GLU A 27 20.63 4.13 20.00
C GLU A 27 20.60 2.71 19.41
N VAL A 28 21.24 2.50 18.24
CA VAL A 28 21.40 1.16 17.65
C VAL A 28 22.18 0.22 18.58
N ASN A 29 23.26 0.69 19.21
CA ASN A 29 23.99 -0.08 20.21
C ASN A 29 23.15 -0.37 21.48
N THR A 30 22.10 0.39 21.76
CA THR A 30 21.14 0.09 22.84
C THR A 30 20.25 -1.10 22.47
N VAL A 31 19.77 -1.17 21.23
CA VAL A 31 19.08 -2.36 20.70
C VAL A 31 19.97 -3.60 20.79
N ILE A 32 21.24 -3.47 20.39
CA ILE A 32 22.23 -4.56 20.37
C ILE A 32 22.44 -5.18 21.76
N ARG A 33 22.42 -4.36 22.83
CA ARG A 33 22.52 -4.80 24.23
C ARG A 33 21.22 -5.39 24.80
N GLN A 34 20.05 -4.91 24.35
CA GLN A 34 18.75 -5.27 24.93
C GLN A 34 18.08 -6.45 24.21
N VAL A 35 18.28 -6.58 22.90
CA VAL A 35 17.68 -7.61 22.05
C VAL A 35 18.74 -8.67 21.75
N ARG A 36 18.44 -9.94 22.05
CA ARG A 36 19.32 -11.07 21.72
C ARG A 36 19.29 -11.34 20.21
N ALA A 37 20.44 -11.71 19.66
CA ALA A 37 20.52 -12.23 18.30
C ALA A 37 20.05 -13.69 18.22
N ASP A 38 19.58 -14.09 17.05
CA ASP A 38 19.40 -15.50 16.64
C ASP A 38 20.75 -16.18 16.33
N ALA A 39 20.72 -17.42 15.87
CA ALA A 39 21.92 -18.18 15.52
C ALA A 39 22.66 -17.58 14.30
N GLU A 40 21.94 -16.83 13.46
CA GLU A 40 22.41 -16.14 12.26
C GLU A 40 22.91 -14.71 12.54
N GLY A 41 22.93 -14.28 13.81
CA GLY A 41 23.39 -12.94 14.24
C GLY A 41 22.39 -11.81 14.00
N ALA A 42 21.13 -12.11 13.65
CA ALA A 42 20.07 -11.13 13.45
C ALA A 42 19.23 -10.94 14.72
N ARG A 43 18.83 -9.70 14.97
CA ARG A 43 17.94 -9.30 16.08
C ARG A 43 16.58 -8.91 15.54
N TYR A 44 15.53 -9.48 16.10
CA TYR A 44 14.14 -9.14 15.77
C TYR A 44 13.47 -8.43 16.92
N PHE A 45 12.76 -7.34 16.63
CA PHE A 45 12.05 -6.54 17.62
C PHE A 45 10.91 -5.75 16.96
N ASP A 46 9.98 -5.26 17.77
CA ASP A 46 8.97 -4.30 17.34
C ASP A 46 9.60 -2.89 17.28
N ALA A 47 9.36 -2.19 16.18
CA ALA A 47 9.77 -0.81 15.96
C ALA A 47 8.54 0.04 15.58
N THR A 48 8.72 1.36 15.59
CA THR A 48 7.70 2.32 15.17
C THR A 48 8.22 3.18 14.03
N LEU A 49 7.39 3.41 13.01
CA LEU A 49 7.61 4.45 12.01
C LEU A 49 6.92 5.72 12.49
N VAL A 50 7.68 6.81 12.58
CA VAL A 50 7.18 8.12 13.05
C VAL A 50 7.40 9.14 11.96
N LEU A 51 6.34 9.84 11.56
CA LEU A 51 6.39 10.92 10.59
C LEU A 51 6.96 12.19 11.23
N GLU A 52 7.87 12.85 10.53
CA GLU A 52 8.58 14.05 10.98
C GLU A 52 8.52 15.12 9.87
N PRO A 53 7.37 15.78 9.68
CA PRO A 53 7.20 16.79 8.64
C PRO A 53 8.02 18.07 8.94
N ASP A 54 8.53 18.18 10.17
CA ASP A 54 9.39 19.23 10.69
C ASP A 54 10.89 18.93 10.56
N ASN A 55 11.26 17.81 9.92
CA ASN A 55 12.66 17.41 9.76
C ASN A 55 13.35 18.25 8.65
N PRO A 56 14.32 19.12 8.98
CA PRO A 56 14.95 20.05 8.03
C PRO A 56 15.91 19.37 7.05
N HIS A 57 16.10 18.05 7.14
CA HIS A 57 16.99 17.27 6.27
C HIS A 57 16.23 16.39 5.26
N SER A 58 14.89 16.46 5.23
CA SER A 58 14.07 15.77 4.22
C SER A 58 13.86 16.67 3.02
N ASN A 59 14.31 16.25 1.84
CA ASN A 59 14.05 16.98 0.60
C ASN A 59 12.58 16.83 0.18
N SER A 60 11.97 15.69 0.48
CA SER A 60 10.57 15.40 0.22
C SER A 60 9.59 16.06 1.21
N GLY A 61 10.05 16.47 2.39
CA GLY A 61 9.21 16.87 3.53
C GLY A 61 8.50 15.69 4.22
N HIS A 62 8.69 14.46 3.75
CA HIS A 62 8.00 13.26 4.23
C HIS A 62 8.89 12.35 5.09
N ALA A 63 9.88 12.89 5.82
CA ALA A 63 10.77 12.07 6.65
C ALA A 63 9.99 11.14 7.59
N ILE A 64 10.35 9.86 7.54
CA ILE A 64 9.80 8.82 8.43
C ILE A 64 10.98 8.20 9.18
N SER A 65 11.09 8.47 10.48
CA SER A 65 12.10 7.81 11.32
C SER A 65 11.65 6.43 11.75
N VAL A 66 12.62 5.52 11.91
CA VAL A 66 12.44 4.20 12.49
C VAL A 66 12.93 4.25 13.92
N ARG A 67 12.03 3.99 14.89
CA ARG A 67 12.34 4.10 16.32
C ARG A 67 12.15 2.81 17.09
N TYR A 68 12.96 2.63 18.12
CA TYR A 68 12.80 1.60 19.15
C TYR A 68 12.77 2.27 20.52
N ASN A 69 11.74 2.00 21.34
CA ASN A 69 11.50 2.71 22.60
C ASN A 69 11.57 4.25 22.46
N ASP A 70 11.00 4.77 21.36
CA ASP A 70 11.03 6.19 20.95
C ASP A 70 12.46 6.79 20.71
N GLN A 71 13.51 5.97 20.69
CA GLN A 71 14.85 6.36 20.22
C GLN A 71 14.94 6.16 18.70
N VAL A 72 15.43 7.19 17.97
CA VAL A 72 15.64 7.11 16.52
C VAL A 72 16.81 6.19 16.22
N LEU A 73 16.59 5.18 15.37
CA LEU A 73 17.63 4.26 14.87
C LEU A 73 18.13 4.64 13.47
N GLY A 74 17.36 5.44 12.75
CA GLY A 74 17.56 5.80 11.34
C GLY A 74 16.23 6.20 10.70
N TYR A 75 16.19 6.26 9.38
CA TYR A 75 15.06 6.73 8.58
C TYR A 75 14.74 5.78 7.43
N LEU A 76 13.50 5.80 6.94
CA LEU A 76 13.24 5.29 5.59
C LEU A 76 13.96 6.18 4.56
N PRO A 77 14.47 5.64 3.44
CA PRO A 77 15.03 6.44 2.35
C PRO A 77 14.02 7.49 1.87
N ASP A 78 14.45 8.74 1.67
CA ASP A 78 13.55 9.84 1.30
C ASP A 78 12.82 9.57 -0.03
N GLU A 79 13.48 8.91 -0.98
CA GLU A 79 12.93 8.37 -2.24
C GLU A 79 11.78 7.36 -2.04
N ASP A 80 11.76 6.64 -0.91
CA ASP A 80 10.75 5.65 -0.57
C ASP A 80 9.62 6.21 0.31
N THR A 81 9.74 7.41 0.87
CA THR A 81 8.74 7.94 1.82
C THR A 81 7.44 8.38 1.15
N ALA A 82 7.51 8.96 -0.04
CA ALA A 82 6.37 9.57 -0.74
C ALA A 82 5.20 8.60 -0.98
N LYS A 83 5.48 7.31 -1.23
CA LYS A 83 4.45 6.26 -1.41
C LYS A 83 3.75 5.86 -0.11
N TYR A 84 4.41 6.01 1.04
CA TYR A 84 3.84 5.71 2.36
C TYR A 84 3.17 6.92 3.01
N PHE A 85 3.63 8.13 2.69
CA PHE A 85 3.18 9.39 3.28
C PHE A 85 1.64 9.53 3.41
N PRO A 86 0.80 9.20 2.40
CA PRO A 86 -0.65 9.36 2.52
C PRO A 86 -1.31 8.58 3.66
N GLU A 87 -0.80 7.38 3.98
CA GLU A 87 -1.33 6.55 5.06
C GLU A 87 -0.68 6.89 6.40
N VAL A 88 0.63 7.12 6.41
CA VAL A 88 1.38 7.47 7.62
C VAL A 88 0.94 8.84 8.15
N ALA A 89 0.70 9.83 7.28
CA ALA A 89 0.17 11.13 7.65
C ALA A 89 -1.24 11.04 8.25
N ARG A 90 -2.11 10.19 7.70
CA ARG A 90 -3.46 9.94 8.24
C ARG A 90 -3.40 9.32 9.64
N LEU A 91 -2.49 8.36 9.87
CA LEU A 91 -2.28 7.75 11.17
C LEU A 91 -1.72 8.76 12.18
N ALA A 92 -0.70 9.53 11.80
CA ALA A 92 -0.11 10.58 12.64
C ALA A 92 -1.15 11.65 13.04
N ALA A 93 -1.97 12.11 12.10
CA ALA A 93 -3.09 13.03 12.34
C ALA A 93 -4.21 12.42 13.21
N SER A 94 -4.34 11.09 13.21
CA SER A 94 -5.22 10.35 14.12
C SER A 94 -4.59 10.11 15.51
N GLY A 95 -3.35 10.53 15.73
CA GLY A 95 -2.63 10.32 16.99
C GLY A 95 -1.96 8.95 17.13
N PHE A 96 -1.61 8.29 16.02
CA PHE A 96 -0.95 6.97 16.00
C PHE A 96 0.36 6.97 15.20
N ASP A 97 1.42 6.40 15.79
CA ASP A 97 2.64 6.00 15.09
C ASP A 97 2.45 4.57 14.52
N VAL A 98 3.19 4.20 13.46
CA VAL A 98 2.98 2.92 12.76
C VAL A 98 3.85 1.82 13.36
N GLY A 99 3.23 0.80 13.96
CA GLY A 99 3.92 -0.38 14.48
C GLY A 99 4.37 -1.32 13.36
N VAL A 100 5.66 -1.66 13.33
CA VAL A 100 6.29 -2.55 12.34
C VAL A 100 7.24 -3.54 13.02
N ARG A 101 7.58 -4.63 12.32
CA ARG A 101 8.68 -5.52 12.73
C ARG A 101 10.00 -4.96 12.19
N ALA A 102 11.07 -5.11 12.96
CA ALA A 102 12.42 -4.74 12.57
C ALA A 102 13.36 -5.96 12.63
N ARG A 103 14.34 -5.99 11.72
CA ARG A 103 15.45 -6.94 11.69
C ARG A 103 16.78 -6.18 11.60
N LEU A 104 17.59 -6.27 12.64
CA LEU A 104 18.92 -5.65 12.75
C LEU A 104 20.02 -6.70 12.67
N TRP A 105 21.04 -6.45 11.87
CA TRP A 105 22.33 -7.15 11.93
C TRP A 105 23.42 -6.14 12.29
N SER A 106 24.47 -6.63 12.98
CA SER A 106 25.73 -5.91 13.14
C SER A 106 26.92 -6.87 13.07
N ASN A 107 28.10 -6.33 12.80
CA ASN A 107 29.38 -7.03 12.94
C ASN A 107 29.99 -6.88 14.35
N THR A 108 29.49 -5.96 15.19
CA THR A 108 30.12 -5.60 16.48
C THR A 108 30.10 -6.71 17.53
N ASP A 109 29.25 -7.73 17.36
CA ASP A 109 29.10 -8.85 18.29
C ASP A 109 29.90 -10.10 17.89
N ARG A 110 30.64 -10.03 16.78
CA ARG A 110 31.41 -11.18 16.32
C ARG A 110 32.65 -11.38 17.19
N PRO A 111 33.09 -12.63 17.47
CA PRO A 111 34.26 -12.88 18.31
C PRO A 111 35.57 -12.30 17.77
N ASP A 112 35.65 -12.04 16.46
CA ASP A 112 36.78 -11.47 15.74
C ASP A 112 36.72 -9.93 15.59
N PHE A 113 35.66 -9.26 16.05
CA PHE A 113 35.52 -7.81 15.97
C PHE A 113 36.55 -7.10 16.86
N GLY A 114 37.57 -6.50 16.24
CA GLY A 114 38.71 -5.88 16.90
C GLY A 114 38.59 -4.37 17.09
N PRO A 115 39.46 -3.74 17.91
CA PRO A 115 39.44 -2.30 18.16
C PRO A 115 39.65 -1.38 16.94
N GLY A 116 40.06 -1.94 15.79
CA GLY A 116 40.23 -1.21 14.53
C GLY A 116 39.08 -1.38 13.53
N ASP A 117 38.09 -2.24 13.82
CA ASP A 117 37.02 -2.55 12.88
C ASP A 117 35.93 -1.48 12.86
N ALA A 118 35.51 -1.10 11.66
CA ALA A 118 34.40 -0.17 11.49
C ALA A 118 33.06 -0.84 11.87
N PRO A 119 32.23 -0.24 12.75
CA PRO A 119 30.91 -0.77 13.04
C PRO A 119 30.02 -0.67 11.81
N TYR A 120 29.47 -1.82 11.40
CA TYR A 120 28.50 -1.98 10.34
C TYR A 120 27.14 -2.33 10.95
N TYR A 121 26.11 -1.61 10.51
CA TYR A 121 24.73 -1.85 10.90
C TYR A 121 23.88 -2.03 9.65
N LYS A 122 23.05 -3.07 9.63
CA LYS A 122 22.02 -3.26 8.60
C LYS A 122 20.70 -3.41 9.32
N LEU A 123 19.84 -2.41 9.18
CA LEU A 123 18.48 -2.42 9.73
C LEU A 123 17.49 -2.48 8.57
N LYS A 124 16.55 -3.42 8.64
CA LYS A 124 15.40 -3.51 7.75
C LYS A 124 14.11 -3.53 8.57
N VAL A 125 13.03 -3.05 7.98
CA VAL A 125 11.68 -3.10 8.57
C VAL A 125 10.69 -3.82 7.65
N GLY A 126 9.72 -4.51 8.27
CA GLY A 126 8.58 -5.12 7.62
C GLY A 126 7.44 -4.10 7.57
N VAL A 127 7.33 -3.37 6.47
CA VAL A 127 6.24 -2.42 6.19
C VAL A 127 5.24 -3.09 5.26
N LEU A 128 3.94 -2.90 5.48
CA LEU A 128 2.91 -3.29 4.52
C LEU A 128 3.05 -2.48 3.22
N PRO A 129 2.61 -3.01 2.06
CA PRO A 129 2.61 -2.26 0.81
C PRO A 129 1.84 -0.92 0.92
N PRO A 130 2.22 0.11 0.13
CA PRO A 130 1.41 1.32 -0.02
C PRO A 130 -0.05 1.00 -0.36
N GLY A 131 -0.98 1.67 0.33
CA GLY A 131 -2.43 1.42 0.24
C GLY A 131 -2.94 0.27 1.11
N ALA A 132 -2.07 -0.44 1.83
CA ALA A 132 -2.40 -1.58 2.68
C ALA A 132 -2.16 -1.37 4.19
N ILE A 133 -1.57 -0.25 4.60
CA ILE A 133 -1.24 0.07 6.00
C ILE A 133 -2.52 0.37 6.79
N ALA A 134 -3.36 1.27 6.30
CA ALA A 134 -4.52 1.80 7.01
C ALA A 134 -5.81 1.62 6.17
N PRO A 135 -6.91 1.08 6.75
CA PRO A 135 -8.14 0.85 6.03
C PRO A 135 -8.82 2.18 5.68
N PHE A 136 -9.43 2.26 4.51
CA PHE A 136 -10.12 3.46 4.03
C PHE A 136 -11.33 3.80 4.91
N ASN A 137 -12.16 2.81 5.22
CA ASN A 137 -13.37 2.94 6.00
C ASN A 137 -13.13 2.82 7.51
N ASN A 138 -14.14 3.26 8.27
CA ASN A 138 -14.21 3.09 9.71
C ASN A 138 -14.47 1.61 10.09
N PRO A 139 -14.08 1.19 11.30
CA PRO A 139 -14.56 -0.07 11.88
C PRO A 139 -16.10 -0.11 11.99
N PRO A 140 -16.71 -1.30 12.10
CA PRO A 140 -18.15 -1.40 12.32
C PRO A 140 -18.56 -0.80 13.68
N THR A 141 -19.82 -0.38 13.79
CA THR A 141 -20.39 0.26 14.98
C THR A 141 -20.84 -0.74 16.06
N LEU A 142 -20.95 -2.02 15.71
CA LEU A 142 -21.16 -3.12 16.66
C LEU A 142 -19.80 -3.59 17.19
N ASP A 143 -19.80 -4.16 18.40
CA ASP A 143 -18.59 -4.80 18.94
C ASP A 143 -18.08 -5.89 17.99
N TRP A 144 -16.77 -5.93 17.80
CA TRP A 144 -16.15 -6.70 16.73
C TRP A 144 -14.78 -7.23 17.11
N ALA A 145 -14.33 -8.25 16.37
CA ALA A 145 -13.03 -8.87 16.54
C ALA A 145 -12.30 -9.01 15.20
N LEU A 146 -10.99 -8.74 15.20
CA LEU A 146 -10.15 -8.80 14.02
C LEU A 146 -9.59 -10.22 13.83
N ILE A 147 -9.90 -10.85 12.68
CA ILE A 147 -9.18 -12.02 12.22
C ILE A 147 -7.73 -11.59 11.88
N PRO A 148 -6.70 -12.25 12.44
CA PRO A 148 -5.31 -11.88 12.17
C PRO A 148 -4.98 -11.92 10.67
N ARG A 149 -4.14 -10.97 10.20
CA ARG A 149 -3.58 -10.99 8.84
C ARG A 149 -2.86 -12.32 8.55
N GLY A 150 -2.77 -12.71 7.29
CA GLY A 150 -2.22 -14.01 6.88
C GLY A 150 -2.00 -14.14 5.38
N LYS A 151 -2.75 -15.05 4.74
CA LYS A 151 -2.68 -15.30 3.29
C LYS A 151 -3.93 -14.81 2.59
N SER A 152 -3.76 -14.24 1.40
CA SER A 152 -4.85 -13.70 0.60
C SER A 152 -5.86 -14.79 0.19
N ILE A 153 -7.13 -14.63 0.61
CA ILE A 153 -8.27 -15.45 0.17
C ILE A 153 -9.12 -14.64 -0.80
N LYS A 154 -9.33 -15.14 -2.03
CA LYS A 154 -10.14 -14.47 -3.05
C LYS A 154 -11.64 -14.53 -2.71
N VAL A 155 -12.31 -13.38 -2.80
CA VAL A 155 -13.77 -13.25 -2.74
C VAL A 155 -14.36 -13.50 -4.14
N THR A 156 -15.54 -14.11 -4.19
CA THR A 156 -16.25 -14.45 -5.43
C THR A 156 -17.60 -13.73 -5.52
N LYS A 157 -18.26 -13.81 -6.68
CA LYS A 157 -19.56 -13.14 -6.96
C LYS A 157 -19.55 -11.63 -6.75
N THR A 158 -18.42 -10.97 -7.07
CA THR A 158 -18.22 -9.52 -6.92
C THR A 158 -18.80 -8.67 -8.06
N GLN A 159 -19.26 -9.28 -9.16
CA GLN A 159 -19.73 -8.54 -10.35
C GLN A 159 -20.96 -7.68 -10.06
N GLU A 160 -21.94 -8.21 -9.32
CA GLU A 160 -23.18 -7.50 -8.96
C GLU A 160 -22.88 -6.18 -8.23
N TYR A 161 -21.97 -6.23 -7.25
CA TYR A 161 -21.51 -5.05 -6.53
C TYR A 161 -20.74 -4.08 -7.45
N PHE A 162 -19.89 -4.58 -8.36
CA PHE A 162 -19.20 -3.73 -9.34
C PHE A 162 -20.20 -3.01 -10.26
N GLU A 163 -21.14 -3.71 -10.89
CA GLU A 163 -22.10 -3.09 -11.81
C GLU A 163 -22.95 -2.02 -11.14
N ALA A 164 -23.32 -2.22 -9.87
CA ALA A 164 -24.06 -1.25 -9.08
C ALA A 164 -23.24 -0.01 -8.67
N ASN A 165 -21.91 -0.14 -8.51
CA ASN A 165 -21.06 0.91 -7.93
C ASN A 165 -19.99 1.48 -8.89
N LYS A 166 -19.86 0.97 -10.12
CA LYS A 166 -18.81 1.35 -11.10
C LYS A 166 -18.71 2.85 -11.42
N ASN A 167 -19.79 3.61 -11.23
CA ASN A 167 -19.80 5.06 -11.44
C ASN A 167 -19.22 5.87 -10.25
N VAL A 168 -19.04 5.23 -9.08
CA VAL A 168 -18.56 5.85 -7.83
C VAL A 168 -17.20 5.27 -7.40
N LEU A 169 -16.89 4.04 -7.82
CA LEU A 169 -15.59 3.38 -7.60
C LEU A 169 -14.46 4.06 -8.39
N SER A 170 -13.76 4.99 -7.75
CA SER A 170 -12.53 5.60 -8.29
C SER A 170 -11.37 4.61 -8.29
N ALA A 171 -10.65 4.50 -9.41
CA ALA A 171 -9.47 3.62 -9.52
C ALA A 171 -8.41 3.94 -8.45
N GLY A 172 -7.99 2.91 -7.71
CA GLY A 172 -6.95 2.99 -6.69
C GLY A 172 -6.92 1.75 -5.81
N ASP A 173 -5.73 1.23 -5.56
CA ASP A 173 -5.49 0.10 -4.66
C ASP A 173 -5.84 0.53 -3.24
N THR A 174 -6.84 -0.12 -2.64
CA THR A 174 -7.42 0.32 -1.37
C THR A 174 -7.68 -0.84 -0.41
N CYS A 175 -7.15 -0.70 0.80
CA CYS A 175 -7.46 -1.54 1.93
C CYS A 175 -8.74 -1.07 2.64
N PHE A 176 -9.55 -2.01 3.11
CA PHE A 176 -10.77 -1.79 3.88
C PHE A 176 -10.85 -2.77 5.04
N LEU A 177 -11.65 -2.44 6.06
CA LEU A 177 -12.20 -3.41 6.99
C LEU A 177 -13.48 -3.99 6.39
N ALA A 178 -13.47 -5.31 6.15
CA ALA A 178 -14.64 -6.07 5.71
C ALA A 178 -15.20 -6.88 6.87
N THR A 179 -16.53 -6.92 6.96
CA THR A 179 -17.26 -7.77 7.91
C THR A 179 -17.64 -9.09 7.25
N LEU A 180 -17.54 -10.19 8.00
CA LEU A 180 -17.79 -11.56 7.54
C LEU A 180 -19.03 -12.13 8.24
N HIS A 181 -20.00 -12.58 7.45
CA HIS A 181 -21.31 -13.03 7.93
C HIS A 181 -21.58 -14.46 7.48
N LYS A 182 -22.01 -15.33 8.40
CA LYS A 182 -22.41 -16.71 8.08
C LYS A 182 -23.79 -16.71 7.43
N VAL A 183 -23.88 -17.28 6.23
CA VAL A 183 -25.14 -17.37 5.47
C VAL A 183 -25.47 -18.81 5.15
N MET A 184 -26.62 -19.27 5.63
CA MET A 184 -27.17 -20.60 5.35
C MET A 184 -27.62 -20.72 3.89
N ARG A 185 -27.41 -21.88 3.26
CA ARG A 185 -27.76 -22.15 1.85
C ARG A 185 -28.73 -23.33 1.73
N GLY A 186 -29.78 -23.31 2.55
CA GLY A 186 -30.76 -24.40 2.65
C GLY A 186 -30.11 -25.67 3.20
N THR A 187 -30.14 -26.75 2.43
CA THR A 187 -29.47 -28.02 2.76
C THR A 187 -27.97 -28.05 2.45
N LYS A 188 -27.43 -27.02 1.78
CA LYS A 188 -25.99 -26.91 1.50
C LYS A 188 -25.24 -26.32 2.69
N ALA A 189 -23.94 -26.58 2.76
CA ALA A 189 -23.05 -26.01 3.76
C ALA A 189 -23.16 -24.46 3.78
N PRO A 190 -23.07 -23.83 4.97
CA PRO A 190 -23.07 -22.38 5.08
C PRO A 190 -21.83 -21.78 4.39
N VAL A 191 -22.02 -20.61 3.78
CA VAL A 191 -20.93 -19.83 3.18
C VAL A 191 -20.73 -18.54 3.96
N ILE A 192 -19.53 -17.96 3.85
CA ILE A 192 -19.24 -16.63 4.39
C ILE A 192 -19.52 -15.58 3.33
N GLU A 193 -20.48 -14.71 3.63
CA GLU A 193 -20.73 -13.47 2.91
C GLU A 193 -19.78 -12.37 3.39
N VAL A 194 -19.31 -11.55 2.45
CA VAL A 194 -18.36 -10.47 2.71
C VAL A 194 -19.07 -9.15 2.48
N CYS A 195 -19.04 -8.26 3.48
CA CYS A 195 -19.72 -6.97 3.44
C CYS A 195 -18.77 -5.82 3.78
N LEU A 196 -18.90 -4.70 3.06
CA LEU A 196 -18.27 -3.40 3.35
C LEU A 196 -19.34 -2.41 3.78
N ASN A 197 -19.16 -1.75 4.93
CA ASN A 197 -20.08 -0.73 5.44
C ASN A 197 -21.55 -1.21 5.49
N GLY A 198 -21.78 -2.49 5.79
CA GLY A 198 -23.11 -3.13 5.79
C GLY A 198 -23.63 -3.61 4.42
N HIS A 199 -22.97 -3.27 3.31
CA HIS A 199 -23.35 -3.71 1.97
C HIS A 199 -22.59 -4.96 1.55
N ARG A 200 -23.31 -5.98 1.07
CA ARG A 200 -22.76 -7.20 0.47
C ARG A 200 -21.91 -6.89 -0.76
N ILE A 201 -20.65 -7.32 -0.76
CA ILE A 201 -19.73 -7.18 -1.89
C ILE A 201 -19.47 -8.50 -2.64
N GLY A 202 -19.79 -9.63 -2.02
CA GLY A 202 -19.54 -10.97 -2.58
C GLY A 202 -19.55 -12.03 -1.48
N GLU A 203 -19.06 -13.22 -1.80
CA GLU A 203 -18.97 -14.34 -0.86
C GLU A 203 -17.73 -15.19 -1.10
N LEU A 204 -17.29 -15.92 -0.07
CA LEU A 204 -16.25 -16.93 -0.18
C LEU A 204 -16.83 -18.23 -0.78
N THR A 205 -15.98 -19.00 -1.47
CA THR A 205 -16.33 -20.39 -1.85
C THR A 205 -16.56 -21.23 -0.60
N GLU A 206 -17.24 -22.37 -0.71
CA GLU A 206 -17.46 -23.29 0.41
C GLU A 206 -16.13 -23.71 1.08
N VAL A 207 -15.13 -24.09 0.28
CA VAL A 207 -13.77 -24.44 0.74
C VAL A 207 -13.08 -23.29 1.48
N SER A 208 -13.23 -22.05 1.01
CA SER A 208 -12.66 -20.88 1.68
C SER A 208 -13.46 -20.46 2.91
N SER A 209 -14.78 -20.67 2.90
CA SER A 209 -15.67 -20.42 4.04
C SER A 209 -15.31 -21.34 5.20
N ASN A 210 -15.13 -22.64 4.96
CA ASN A 210 -14.75 -23.63 5.97
C ASN A 210 -13.41 -23.29 6.69
N LYS A 211 -12.50 -22.55 6.05
CA LYS A 211 -11.22 -22.12 6.65
C LYS A 211 -11.38 -20.99 7.67
N LEU A 212 -12.45 -20.20 7.60
CA LEU A 212 -12.70 -19.05 8.47
C LEU A 212 -13.96 -19.20 9.32
N MET A 213 -14.84 -20.18 9.02
CA MET A 213 -16.07 -20.44 9.76
C MET A 213 -15.84 -20.58 11.28
N PRO A 214 -14.76 -21.22 11.79
CA PRO A 214 -14.51 -21.29 13.23
C PRO A 214 -14.32 -19.91 13.90
N PHE A 215 -13.75 -18.92 13.21
CA PHE A 215 -13.68 -17.54 13.70
C PHE A 215 -15.07 -16.90 13.69
N VAL A 216 -15.79 -17.00 12.57
CA VAL A 216 -17.12 -16.39 12.42
C VAL A 216 -18.10 -16.94 13.46
N ASP A 217 -18.10 -18.25 13.69
CA ASP A 217 -18.94 -18.89 14.71
C ASP A 217 -18.55 -18.46 16.13
N HIS A 218 -17.27 -18.57 16.54
CA HIS A 218 -16.85 -18.19 17.89
C HIS A 218 -17.01 -16.69 18.19
N PHE A 219 -16.85 -15.83 17.20
CA PHE A 219 -17.04 -14.39 17.37
C PHE A 219 -18.55 -14.09 17.49
N ASN A 220 -19.40 -14.69 16.65
CA ASN A 220 -20.87 -14.56 16.77
C ASN A 220 -21.40 -15.09 18.11
N ASP A 221 -20.88 -16.22 18.61
CA ASP A 221 -21.23 -16.77 19.93
C ASP A 221 -20.88 -15.81 21.08
N LYS A 222 -19.86 -14.98 20.88
CA LYS A 222 -19.46 -13.88 21.79
C LYS A 222 -20.17 -12.55 21.50
N SER A 223 -21.13 -12.53 20.57
CA SER A 223 -21.81 -11.31 20.07
C SER A 223 -20.87 -10.29 19.42
N LEU A 224 -19.78 -10.76 18.81
CA LEU A 224 -18.77 -9.96 18.10
C LEU A 224 -18.90 -10.16 16.59
N VAL A 225 -18.90 -9.07 15.82
CA VAL A 225 -18.80 -9.15 14.35
C VAL A 225 -17.38 -9.56 13.95
N ALA A 226 -17.26 -10.56 13.08
CA ALA A 226 -15.97 -10.94 12.51
C ALA A 226 -15.52 -9.93 11.45
N VAL A 227 -14.33 -9.37 11.61
CA VAL A 227 -13.73 -8.38 10.70
C VAL A 227 -12.39 -8.87 10.19
N CYS A 228 -12.05 -8.56 8.95
CA CYS A 228 -10.72 -8.73 8.40
C CYS A 228 -10.33 -7.59 7.46
N TYR A 229 -9.06 -7.50 7.12
CA TYR A 229 -8.59 -6.60 6.08
C TYR A 229 -8.97 -7.16 4.69
N ALA A 230 -9.50 -6.30 3.83
CA ALA A 230 -9.80 -6.61 2.43
C ALA A 230 -9.03 -5.65 1.52
N LEU A 231 -8.31 -6.19 0.53
CA LEU A 231 -7.67 -5.44 -0.54
C LEU A 231 -8.55 -5.48 -1.78
N ILE A 232 -8.79 -4.30 -2.37
CA ILE A 232 -9.67 -4.13 -3.53
C ILE A 232 -8.87 -3.50 -4.68
N TRP A 233 -8.95 -4.15 -5.84
CA TRP A 233 -8.44 -3.62 -7.10
C TRP A 233 -9.59 -3.48 -8.09
N ILE A 234 -9.82 -2.25 -8.54
CA ILE A 234 -10.74 -1.96 -9.63
C ILE A 234 -10.03 -2.25 -10.96
N ARG A 235 -10.67 -3.02 -11.83
CA ARG A 235 -10.22 -3.37 -13.18
C ARG A 235 -11.27 -2.89 -14.19
N ALA A 236 -10.92 -2.83 -15.46
CA ALA A 236 -11.81 -2.33 -16.52
C ALA A 236 -13.20 -3.01 -16.53
N ASN A 237 -13.26 -4.32 -16.25
CA ASN A 237 -14.47 -5.14 -16.37
C ASN A 237 -14.97 -5.71 -15.03
N GLY A 238 -14.48 -5.24 -13.88
CA GLY A 238 -14.87 -5.80 -12.58
C GLY A 238 -13.98 -5.36 -11.41
N ILE A 239 -14.30 -5.84 -10.20
CA ILE A 239 -13.39 -5.74 -9.04
C ILE A 239 -12.80 -7.10 -8.66
N GLN A 240 -11.51 -7.07 -8.33
CA GLN A 240 -10.83 -8.15 -7.64
C GLN A 240 -10.76 -7.79 -6.16
N VAL A 241 -11.27 -8.68 -5.30
CA VAL A 241 -11.22 -8.53 -3.84
C VAL A 241 -10.52 -9.73 -3.23
N THR A 242 -9.57 -9.49 -2.32
CA THR A 242 -8.95 -10.55 -1.49
C THR A 242 -8.95 -10.15 -0.03
N LEU A 243 -9.26 -11.10 0.85
CA LEU A 243 -9.15 -10.95 2.29
C LEU A 243 -7.74 -11.32 2.75
N ASP A 244 -7.10 -10.48 3.56
CA ASP A 244 -5.84 -10.78 4.22
C ASP A 244 -6.13 -11.39 5.60
N VAL A 245 -6.03 -12.72 5.69
CA VAL A 245 -6.50 -13.51 6.83
C VAL A 245 -5.63 -14.75 7.09
N THR A 246 -5.43 -15.07 8.37
CA THR A 246 -4.91 -16.37 8.81
C THR A 246 -6.07 -17.38 8.89
N PRO A 247 -6.00 -18.54 8.20
CA PRO A 247 -6.97 -19.62 8.37
C PRO A 247 -7.04 -20.12 9.81
N ALA A 248 -8.22 -20.52 10.30
CA ALA A 248 -8.40 -21.00 11.67
C ALA A 248 -7.47 -22.17 12.03
N ALA A 249 -7.22 -23.08 11.08
CA ALA A 249 -6.28 -24.21 11.24
C ALA A 249 -4.79 -23.80 11.38
N SER A 250 -4.48 -22.51 11.24
CA SER A 250 -3.12 -21.94 11.41
C SER A 250 -3.07 -20.83 12.46
N ALA A 251 -4.19 -20.55 13.14
CA ALA A 251 -4.28 -19.57 14.21
C ALA A 251 -3.98 -20.22 15.57
N SER A 252 -3.52 -19.44 16.54
CA SER A 252 -3.43 -19.88 17.93
C SER A 252 -4.81 -19.99 18.57
N TYR A 253 -4.92 -20.79 19.65
CA TYR A 253 -6.16 -20.93 20.42
C TYR A 253 -6.72 -19.56 20.85
N SER A 254 -5.89 -18.71 21.45
CA SER A 254 -6.31 -17.38 21.92
C SER A 254 -6.80 -16.45 20.80
N GLN A 255 -6.29 -16.57 19.56
CA GLN A 255 -6.77 -15.75 18.45
C GLN A 255 -8.23 -16.08 18.06
N ILE A 256 -8.68 -17.33 18.25
CA ILE A 256 -10.04 -17.77 17.96
C ILE A 256 -10.95 -17.57 19.19
N HIS A 257 -10.46 -18.00 20.36
CA HIS A 257 -11.29 -18.11 21.56
C HIS A 257 -11.22 -16.89 22.49
N ASP A 258 -10.15 -16.09 22.45
CA ASP A 258 -9.95 -14.91 23.31
C ASP A 258 -9.60 -13.65 22.49
N PRO A 259 -10.44 -13.26 21.51
CA PRO A 259 -10.16 -12.12 20.65
C PRO A 259 -10.15 -10.81 21.43
N VAL A 260 -9.26 -9.90 21.03
CA VAL A 260 -9.32 -8.49 21.46
C VAL A 260 -10.53 -7.84 20.81
N VAL A 261 -11.42 -7.28 21.62
CA VAL A 261 -12.61 -6.55 21.19
C VAL A 261 -12.23 -5.16 20.71
N ASN A 262 -12.73 -4.75 19.56
CA ASN A 262 -12.52 -3.44 18.93
C ASN A 262 -11.03 -3.01 18.86
N PRO A 263 -10.13 -3.84 18.30
CA PRO A 263 -8.68 -3.65 18.43
C PRO A 263 -8.10 -2.51 17.60
N LEU A 264 -8.85 -1.95 16.64
CA LEU A 264 -8.43 -0.83 15.81
C LEU A 264 -9.29 0.40 16.09
N PRO A 265 -8.69 1.61 16.17
CA PRO A 265 -9.42 2.86 16.35
C PRO A 265 -10.19 3.26 15.09
N GLU A 266 -11.15 4.16 15.25
CA GLU A 266 -11.58 5.02 14.14
C GLU A 266 -10.45 6.03 13.81
N LEU A 267 -10.18 6.22 12.53
CA LEU A 267 -9.15 7.15 12.03
C LEU A 267 -9.82 8.42 11.50
N VAL A 268 -9.08 9.54 11.45
CA VAL A 268 -9.56 10.75 10.77
C VAL A 268 -9.95 10.44 9.32
N ARG A 269 -10.86 11.22 8.74
CA ARG A 269 -11.32 11.02 7.35
C ARG A 269 -10.11 10.99 6.40
N LYS A 270 -10.08 10.06 5.44
CA LYS A 270 -9.05 10.05 4.40
C LYS A 270 -9.19 11.30 3.52
N GLU A 271 -8.15 12.13 3.51
CA GLU A 271 -8.02 13.27 2.59
C GLU A 271 -7.44 12.87 1.23
N ARG A 272 -7.73 13.68 0.21
CA ARG A 272 -7.14 13.53 -1.14
C ARG A 272 -5.70 14.02 -1.16
N ASP A 273 -5.45 15.15 -0.53
CA ASP A 273 -4.14 15.72 -0.29
C ASP A 273 -3.72 15.44 1.16
N PRO A 274 -2.66 14.66 1.42
CA PRO A 274 -2.20 14.39 2.78
C PRO A 274 -1.67 15.62 3.51
N TRP A 275 -1.28 16.69 2.81
CA TRP A 275 -0.85 17.95 3.45
C TRP A 275 -2.01 18.74 4.06
N SER A 276 -3.26 18.36 3.77
CA SER A 276 -4.44 18.91 4.43
C SER A 276 -4.61 18.43 5.89
N TYR A 277 -3.83 17.45 6.34
CA TYR A 277 -3.84 17.02 7.75
C TYR A 277 -3.04 17.98 8.65
N GLN A 278 -3.51 18.15 9.90
CA GLN A 278 -2.69 18.75 10.95
C GLN A 278 -1.71 17.71 11.48
N LEU A 279 -0.44 17.83 11.09
CA LEU A 279 0.62 16.89 11.45
C LEU A 279 1.48 17.45 12.59
N PRO A 280 1.76 16.68 13.66
CA PRO A 280 2.61 17.12 14.74
C PRO A 280 4.08 17.16 14.31
N GLY A 281 4.83 18.17 14.77
CA GLY A 281 6.29 18.15 14.72
C GLY A 281 6.83 17.07 15.67
N ARG A 282 7.74 16.23 15.17
CA ARG A 282 8.25 15.04 15.86
C ARG A 282 9.76 14.83 15.68
N PHE A 283 10.45 15.66 14.88
CA PHE A 283 11.89 15.58 14.68
C PHE A 283 12.66 15.72 16.00
N LYS A 284 13.70 14.90 16.19
CA LYS A 284 14.48 14.84 17.45
C LYS A 284 15.90 15.40 17.36
N GLY A 285 16.37 15.75 16.17
CA GLY A 285 17.77 16.14 15.97
C GLY A 285 18.78 15.03 16.28
N SER A 286 20.06 15.31 16.05
CA SER A 286 21.18 14.38 16.26
C SER A 286 21.89 14.55 17.62
N GLY A 287 21.28 15.26 18.59
CA GLY A 287 21.98 15.70 19.81
C GLY A 287 21.20 15.70 21.13
N SER A 288 20.02 15.08 21.19
CA SER A 288 19.10 15.23 22.34
C SER A 288 19.25 14.17 23.47
N SER A 289 20.47 13.67 23.70
CA SER A 289 20.78 12.89 24.93
C SER A 289 20.83 13.78 26.19
N SER A 290 20.98 15.10 26.03
CA SER A 290 21.06 16.07 27.15
C SER A 290 19.71 16.42 27.79
N GLY A 291 18.60 16.29 27.06
CA GLY A 291 17.28 16.74 27.54
C GLY A 291 16.63 15.83 28.59
N ILE A 292 16.95 14.53 28.57
CA ILE A 292 16.37 13.55 29.50
C ILE A 292 16.93 13.73 30.91
N ALA A 293 18.21 14.11 31.05
CA ALA A 293 18.84 14.37 32.34
C ALA A 293 18.21 15.55 33.10
N GLN A 294 17.84 16.63 32.39
CA GLN A 294 17.18 17.79 33.02
C GLN A 294 15.71 17.52 33.38
N ALA A 295 14.97 16.78 32.55
CA ALA A 295 13.60 16.37 32.87
C ALA A 295 13.54 15.42 34.08
N GLN A 296 14.49 14.49 34.20
CA GLN A 296 14.57 13.58 35.34
C GLN A 296 15.07 14.26 36.62
N SER A 297 16.02 15.20 36.54
CA SER A 297 16.47 15.93 37.74
C SER A 297 15.38 16.82 38.34
N ALA A 298 14.58 17.48 37.50
CA ALA A 298 13.42 18.27 37.94
C ALA A 298 12.34 17.40 38.62
N ALA A 299 12.06 16.21 38.06
CA ALA A 299 11.11 15.26 38.65
C ALA A 299 11.61 14.69 40.00
N THR A 300 12.91 14.50 40.18
CA THR A 300 13.48 13.99 41.45
C THR A 300 13.60 15.08 42.52
N GLN A 301 13.92 16.33 42.17
CA GLN A 301 13.97 17.43 43.14
C GLN A 301 12.58 17.89 43.61
N GLY A 302 11.53 17.70 42.79
CA GLY A 302 10.14 18.01 43.16
C GLY A 302 9.52 17.08 44.23
N TYR A 303 10.15 15.94 44.54
CA TYR A 303 9.54 14.90 45.40
C TYR A 303 10.02 14.86 46.86
N VAL A 304 11.01 15.70 47.24
CA VAL A 304 11.61 15.69 48.58
C VAL A 304 10.97 16.70 49.54
N ASN A 305 10.26 17.71 49.05
CA ASN A 305 9.67 18.78 49.88
C ASN A 305 8.21 19.10 49.53
N GLN A 306 7.27 18.34 50.09
CA GLN A 306 6.02 18.91 50.63
C GLN A 306 5.28 17.92 51.56
N ARG A 307 4.88 18.43 52.73
CA ARG A 307 4.02 17.71 53.69
C ARG A 307 2.58 17.65 53.19
N SER A 308 1.89 16.56 53.50
CA SER A 308 0.49 16.33 53.13
C SER A 308 -0.48 17.39 53.68
N PRO A 309 -1.47 17.81 52.88
CA PRO A 309 -2.80 18.16 53.36
C PRO A 309 -3.83 17.09 52.98
N LYS A 310 -4.99 17.12 53.66
CA LYS A 310 -6.05 16.11 53.62
C LYS A 310 -7.13 16.43 52.58
N PHE A 311 -7.64 15.37 51.93
CA PHE A 311 -8.98 15.19 51.33
C PHE A 311 -9.61 16.30 50.46
N ALA A 312 -9.87 15.96 49.19
CA ALA A 312 -11.14 16.24 48.53
C ALA A 312 -11.50 15.07 47.59
N HIS A 313 -12.65 14.44 47.79
CA HIS A 313 -13.10 13.28 47.02
C HIS A 313 -13.95 13.78 45.83
N VAL A 314 -13.42 13.68 44.61
CA VAL A 314 -14.21 13.90 43.38
C VAL A 314 -14.63 12.53 42.85
N GLN A 315 -15.91 12.21 42.98
CA GLN A 315 -16.48 10.97 42.46
C GLN A 315 -16.53 11.01 40.93
N SER A 316 -15.92 10.02 40.28
CA SER A 316 -16.18 9.72 38.88
C SER A 316 -17.59 9.15 38.74
N ALA A 317 -18.48 9.87 38.05
CA ALA A 317 -19.86 9.43 37.82
C ALA A 317 -19.90 8.20 36.90
N THR A 318 -20.05 7.01 37.49
CA THR A 318 -20.28 5.77 36.74
C THR A 318 -21.70 5.75 36.17
N PHE A 319 -21.84 6.09 34.89
CA PHE A 319 -23.10 5.94 34.17
C PHE A 319 -23.58 4.49 34.17
N THR A 320 -24.79 4.27 34.69
CA THR A 320 -25.40 2.95 34.77
C THR A 320 -25.71 2.41 33.38
N GLU A 321 -25.79 1.09 33.24
CA GLU A 321 -26.13 0.47 31.95
C GLU A 321 -27.52 0.88 31.45
N ALA A 322 -28.46 1.15 32.37
CA ALA A 322 -29.78 1.68 32.06
C ALA A 322 -29.72 3.07 31.40
N GLU A 323 -28.79 3.93 31.82
CA GLU A 323 -28.59 5.26 31.22
C GLU A 323 -27.90 5.18 29.87
N ARG A 324 -26.92 4.28 29.70
CA ARG A 324 -26.33 3.98 28.38
C ARG A 324 -27.37 3.47 27.38
N ARG A 325 -28.27 2.57 27.79
CA ARG A 325 -29.40 2.09 26.97
C ARG A 325 -30.39 3.22 26.64
N LYS A 326 -30.66 4.15 27.56
CA LYS A 326 -31.51 5.33 27.30
C LYS A 326 -30.88 6.28 26.28
N GLU A 327 -29.59 6.58 26.38
CA GLU A 327 -28.92 7.47 25.41
C GLU A 327 -28.78 6.81 24.03
N ALA A 328 -28.50 5.50 23.97
CA ALA A 328 -28.52 4.74 22.72
C ALA A 328 -29.91 4.78 22.05
N ALA A 329 -30.99 4.57 22.81
CA ALA A 329 -32.36 4.69 22.29
C ALA A 329 -32.72 6.12 21.85
N ARG A 330 -32.17 7.15 22.52
CA ARG A 330 -32.36 8.56 22.13
C ARG A 330 -31.65 8.88 20.80
N ARG A 331 -30.44 8.35 20.59
CA ARG A 331 -29.68 8.47 19.34
C ARG A 331 -30.34 7.70 18.18
N ALA A 332 -30.86 6.50 18.45
CA ALA A 332 -31.63 5.74 17.45
C ALA A 332 -32.86 6.53 16.94
N LYS A 333 -33.64 7.13 17.85
CA LYS A 333 -34.79 7.99 17.48
C LYS A 333 -34.41 9.31 16.80
N ALA A 334 -33.21 9.83 17.03
CA ALA A 334 -32.72 10.99 16.30
C ALA A 334 -32.42 10.63 14.83
N ASN A 335 -31.67 9.54 14.62
CA ASN A 335 -31.36 9.00 13.29
C ASN A 335 -32.62 8.61 12.49
N GLU A 336 -33.62 8.01 13.15
CA GLU A 336 -34.90 7.65 12.52
C GLU A 336 -35.68 8.87 12.00
N ARG A 337 -35.60 10.02 12.69
CA ARG A 337 -36.18 11.28 12.21
C ARG A 337 -35.41 11.88 11.02
N GLU A 338 -34.10 11.72 11.01
CA GLU A 338 -33.21 12.18 9.94
C GLU A 338 -33.44 11.36 8.65
N ILE A 339 -33.59 10.04 8.77
CA ILE A 339 -33.96 9.13 7.67
C ILE A 339 -35.37 9.44 7.13
N MET A 340 -36.34 9.76 8.00
CA MET A 340 -37.68 10.17 7.56
C MET A 340 -37.66 11.53 6.84
N ALA A 341 -36.80 12.46 7.24
CA ALA A 341 -36.64 13.75 6.57
C ALA A 341 -35.96 13.65 5.19
N SER A 342 -35.15 12.60 4.94
CA SER A 342 -34.49 12.39 3.64
C SER A 342 -35.36 11.69 2.58
N ARG A 343 -36.59 11.29 2.90
CA ARG A 343 -37.45 10.52 1.99
C ARG A 343 -38.32 11.43 1.11
N ALA A 344 -37.93 11.59 -0.16
CA ALA A 344 -38.67 12.37 -1.14
C ALA A 344 -40.13 11.92 -1.30
N THR A 345 -41.04 12.88 -1.40
CA THR A 345 -42.48 12.67 -1.62
C THR A 345 -42.77 12.05 -2.98
N PRO A 346 -43.67 11.05 -3.10
CA PRO A 346 -44.12 10.56 -4.39
C PRO A 346 -45.06 11.57 -5.08
N MET A 347 -44.84 11.82 -6.37
CA MET A 347 -45.80 12.54 -7.21
C MET A 347 -47.07 11.69 -7.46
N PRO A 348 -48.27 12.31 -7.55
CA PRO A 348 -49.51 11.57 -7.79
C PRO A 348 -49.63 11.08 -9.23
N SER A 349 -50.10 9.84 -9.40
CA SER A 349 -50.41 9.22 -10.70
C SER A 349 -51.84 9.52 -11.15
N ASN A 350 -52.01 9.91 -12.43
CA ASN A 350 -53.34 10.10 -13.04
C ASN A 350 -54.00 8.77 -13.51
N PRO A 351 -55.34 8.73 -13.69
CA PRO A 351 -56.10 7.49 -13.87
C PRO A 351 -56.25 7.04 -15.34
N PRO A 352 -56.76 5.82 -15.60
CA PRO A 352 -56.79 5.21 -16.93
C PRO A 352 -58.06 5.52 -17.75
N THR A 353 -57.93 5.41 -19.08
CA THR A 353 -59.05 5.45 -20.04
C THR A 353 -59.07 4.17 -20.88
N ALA A 354 -60.24 3.57 -21.09
CA ALA A 354 -60.40 2.28 -21.76
C ALA A 354 -61.29 2.35 -23.03
N ARG A 355 -60.96 1.54 -24.04
CA ARG A 355 -61.79 0.95 -25.13
C ARG A 355 -60.87 0.00 -25.93
N ALA A 356 -61.15 -1.32 -26.03
CA ALA A 356 -62.02 -1.98 -27.02
C ALA A 356 -61.50 -1.85 -28.48
N SER A 357 -61.40 -2.87 -29.35
CA SER A 357 -61.85 -4.29 -29.33
C SER A 357 -61.30 -5.08 -30.57
N ALA A 358 -61.68 -6.37 -30.74
CA ALA A 358 -61.43 -7.30 -31.88
C ALA A 358 -60.02 -7.99 -31.91
N THR A 359 -59.80 -9.32 -31.81
CA THR A 359 -60.36 -10.59 -32.35
C THR A 359 -59.73 -11.09 -33.66
N SER A 360 -58.91 -12.16 -33.59
CA SER A 360 -58.96 -13.35 -34.50
C SER A 360 -57.79 -14.34 -34.25
N ASP A 361 -58.12 -15.48 -33.66
CA ASP A 361 -57.72 -16.89 -33.89
C ASP A 361 -56.45 -17.33 -34.69
N GLU A 362 -55.91 -18.48 -34.23
CA GLU A 362 -55.19 -19.56 -34.95
C GLU A 362 -53.82 -19.25 -35.64
N GLU A 363 -52.86 -20.18 -35.85
CA GLU A 363 -52.86 -21.66 -35.77
C GLU A 363 -51.45 -22.23 -35.39
N ALA A 364 -51.29 -23.56 -35.49
CA ALA A 364 -50.22 -24.39 -34.94
C ALA A 364 -48.85 -24.45 -35.69
N GLY A 365 -47.79 -24.88 -34.97
CA GLY A 365 -47.04 -26.09 -35.36
C GLY A 365 -45.54 -26.02 -35.77
N CYS A 366 -44.86 -27.16 -35.55
CA CYS A 366 -43.65 -27.67 -36.23
C CYS A 366 -42.20 -27.27 -35.80
N ALA A 367 -41.73 -27.95 -34.74
CA ALA A 367 -40.53 -28.84 -34.66
C ALA A 367 -39.26 -28.70 -35.56
N LEU A 368 -38.09 -28.78 -34.88
CA LEU A 368 -36.79 -29.42 -35.26
C LEU A 368 -36.05 -28.88 -36.53
N ILE A 369 -34.80 -28.38 -36.43
CA ILE A 369 -33.47 -29.04 -36.56
C ILE A 369 -32.40 -27.93 -36.37
N GLY A 370 -31.13 -28.11 -35.96
CA GLY A 370 -30.36 -29.29 -35.49
C GLY A 370 -28.90 -29.33 -36.04
N LEU A 371 -27.90 -29.44 -35.14
CA LEU A 371 -26.43 -29.60 -35.37
C LEU A 371 -25.64 -28.42 -35.98
N GLY A 372 -24.37 -28.26 -35.54
CA GLY A 372 -23.43 -27.27 -36.10
C GLY A 372 -22.25 -26.85 -35.19
N ILE A 373 -21.43 -27.78 -34.69
CA ILE A 373 -20.24 -27.46 -33.89
C ILE A 373 -19.01 -27.28 -34.80
N GLY A 374 -18.37 -26.11 -34.71
CA GLY A 374 -16.91 -25.94 -34.82
C GLY A 374 -16.28 -25.88 -36.22
N ILE A 375 -15.12 -25.20 -36.28
CA ILE A 375 -14.25 -25.00 -37.47
C ILE A 375 -14.95 -24.05 -38.48
N ILE A 376 -14.42 -22.88 -38.81
CA ILE A 376 -13.15 -22.61 -39.49
C ILE A 376 -12.49 -21.33 -38.95
N LEU A 377 -11.18 -21.40 -38.72
CA LEU A 377 -10.27 -20.26 -38.63
C LEU A 377 -9.11 -20.49 -39.60
N ILE A 378 -8.56 -19.40 -40.15
CA ILE A 378 -7.36 -19.33 -41.02
C ILE A 378 -7.55 -19.88 -42.44
N LEU A 379 -7.65 -18.98 -43.42
CA LEU A 379 -6.66 -18.76 -44.50
C LEU A 379 -7.23 -17.78 -45.54
N TRP A 380 -6.58 -16.64 -45.77
CA TRP A 380 -5.99 -16.26 -47.06
C TRP A 380 -5.22 -14.94 -46.97
N TRP A 381 -4.05 -14.90 -47.60
CA TRP A 381 -3.12 -13.77 -47.69
C TRP A 381 -2.50 -13.81 -49.10
N LEU A 382 -2.22 -12.65 -49.72
CA LEU A 382 -1.73 -12.47 -51.11
C LEU A 382 -2.80 -12.80 -52.19
N SER A 383 -2.88 -12.21 -53.39
CA SER A 383 -2.14 -11.14 -54.12
C SER A 383 -3.04 -10.63 -55.29
N SER A 384 -2.75 -9.64 -56.15
CA SER A 384 -1.59 -8.75 -56.41
C SER A 384 -2.01 -7.46 -57.16
N CYS A 385 -1.17 -6.43 -57.07
CA CYS A 385 -0.80 -5.36 -58.04
C CYS A 385 -1.70 -4.97 -59.24
N PHE A 386 -1.93 -3.65 -59.41
CA PHE A 386 -1.68 -2.91 -60.68
C PHE A 386 -1.39 -1.42 -60.40
N GLY A 387 -0.52 -0.80 -61.21
CA GLY A 387 -0.27 0.67 -61.27
C GLY A 387 -1.40 1.41 -62.02
N ASP A 388 -1.40 2.74 -62.16
CA ASP A 388 -0.26 3.57 -62.55
C ASP A 388 -0.18 4.98 -61.92
N THR A 389 0.97 5.60 -62.16
CA THR A 389 1.41 6.95 -61.77
C THR A 389 0.61 8.13 -62.34
N SER A 390 0.46 9.18 -61.54
CA SER A 390 0.69 10.56 -61.99
C SER A 390 1.26 11.42 -60.87
N SER A 391 2.04 12.46 -61.22
CA SER A 391 2.94 13.17 -60.31
C SER A 391 2.39 14.54 -59.86
N GLY A 392 2.61 14.87 -58.57
CA GLY A 392 2.34 16.19 -58.00
C GLY A 392 3.13 16.37 -56.71
N SER A 393 3.97 17.40 -56.64
CA SER A 393 4.90 17.64 -55.55
C SER A 393 4.26 18.36 -54.36
N SER A 394 4.60 17.93 -53.13
CA SER A 394 4.67 18.78 -51.93
C SER A 394 5.42 18.06 -50.80
N THR A 395 6.11 18.84 -49.96
CA THR A 395 7.01 18.39 -48.89
C THR A 395 6.27 17.88 -47.63
N PRO A 396 6.83 16.89 -46.90
CA PRO A 396 6.37 16.56 -45.55
C PRO A 396 7.17 17.30 -44.48
N ALA A 397 6.48 17.91 -43.52
CA ALA A 397 7.06 18.44 -42.28
C ALA A 397 6.67 17.53 -41.10
N THR A 398 7.64 17.18 -40.27
CA THR A 398 7.46 16.32 -39.10
C THR A 398 6.77 17.07 -37.96
N THR A 399 5.64 16.55 -37.46
CA THR A 399 5.02 16.98 -36.20
C THR A 399 5.31 16.00 -35.07
N SER A 400 6.29 16.35 -34.25
CA SER A 400 6.40 15.84 -32.88
C SER A 400 5.53 16.69 -31.95
N SER A 401 4.91 16.05 -30.95
CA SER A 401 4.11 16.73 -29.93
C SER A 401 4.62 16.36 -28.54
N THR A 402 5.72 17.01 -28.14
CA THR A 402 6.13 17.09 -26.74
C THR A 402 5.15 17.98 -26.00
N SER A 403 4.75 17.62 -24.78
CA SER A 403 4.01 18.52 -23.88
C SER A 403 4.89 18.93 -22.71
N ASP A 404 5.04 20.24 -22.54
CA ASP A 404 5.92 20.86 -21.55
C ASP A 404 5.41 20.69 -20.12
N TYR A 405 6.33 20.60 -19.16
CA TYR A 405 6.09 21.13 -17.82
C TYR A 405 7.18 22.14 -17.46
N SER A 406 6.71 23.27 -16.93
CA SER A 406 7.40 24.53 -16.77
C SER A 406 8.64 24.50 -15.87
N SER A 407 9.67 25.23 -16.32
CA SER A 407 10.79 25.69 -15.51
C SER A 407 10.33 26.56 -14.32
N TYR A 408 10.88 26.28 -13.14
CA TYR A 408 11.18 27.33 -12.16
C TYR A 408 12.69 27.54 -12.16
N GLY A 409 13.13 28.68 -12.67
CA GLY A 409 14.50 29.13 -12.51
C GLY A 409 14.65 29.87 -11.18
N ASP A 410 15.57 29.40 -10.34
CA ASP A 410 16.24 30.28 -9.38
C ASP A 410 17.71 30.41 -9.78
N SER A 411 18.21 31.64 -9.73
CA SER A 411 19.53 32.04 -10.25
C SER A 411 20.46 32.36 -9.09
N GLY A 412 20.79 31.35 -8.29
CA GLY A 412 21.78 31.43 -7.22
C GLY A 412 23.18 31.04 -7.72
N SER A 413 24.10 32.00 -7.81
CA SER A 413 25.45 31.76 -8.35
C SER A 413 26.35 30.92 -7.43
N SER A 414 27.00 29.92 -8.03
CA SER A 414 28.36 29.44 -7.72
C SER A 414 28.68 28.93 -6.30
N SER A 415 28.60 27.61 -6.13
CA SER A 415 29.81 26.83 -5.80
C SER A 415 29.69 25.41 -6.37
N SER A 416 30.62 25.02 -7.25
CA SER A 416 30.62 23.69 -7.88
C SER A 416 31.08 22.60 -6.89
N SER A 417 30.15 22.03 -6.12
CA SER A 417 30.39 20.78 -5.42
C SER A 417 30.26 19.61 -6.39
N TYR A 418 31.34 18.86 -6.53
CA TYR A 418 31.41 17.53 -7.14
C TYR A 418 30.34 16.62 -6.54
N ASP A 419 29.30 16.33 -7.33
CA ASP A 419 28.26 15.37 -6.96
C ASP A 419 28.72 13.96 -7.37
N ALA A 420 29.06 13.12 -6.39
CA ALA A 420 29.73 11.85 -6.61
C ALA A 420 28.90 10.83 -7.43
N ASP A 421 27.58 11.02 -7.48
CA ASP A 421 26.64 10.16 -8.22
C ASP A 421 26.34 10.66 -9.65
N GLN A 422 27.07 11.67 -10.15
CA GLN A 422 26.92 12.21 -11.51
C GLN A 422 28.24 12.27 -12.29
N ILE A 423 28.15 12.06 -13.61
CA ILE A 423 29.27 12.30 -14.54
C ILE A 423 28.84 13.42 -15.50
N ASN A 424 29.48 14.59 -15.41
CA ASN A 424 29.19 15.73 -16.30
C ASN A 424 27.69 16.11 -16.34
N GLY A 425 27.00 16.10 -15.19
CA GLY A 425 25.55 16.33 -15.09
C GLY A 425 24.65 15.11 -15.39
N TRP A 426 25.22 13.99 -15.83
CA TRP A 426 24.47 12.75 -16.07
C TRP A 426 24.35 11.92 -14.80
N THR A 427 23.12 11.84 -14.28
CA THR A 427 22.75 10.89 -13.22
C THR A 427 22.76 9.45 -13.73
N LYS A 428 22.86 8.48 -12.80
CA LYS A 428 22.68 7.05 -13.08
C LYS A 428 21.37 6.75 -13.83
N ALA A 429 20.28 7.45 -13.50
CA ALA A 429 18.98 7.30 -14.16
C ALA A 429 18.98 7.83 -15.61
N ALA A 430 19.61 8.97 -15.87
CA ALA A 430 19.77 9.50 -17.23
C ALA A 430 20.58 8.54 -18.11
N ALA A 431 21.71 8.04 -17.60
CA ALA A 431 22.54 7.05 -18.29
C ALA A 431 21.75 5.76 -18.58
N ARG A 432 20.99 5.24 -17.61
CA ARG A 432 20.12 4.06 -17.79
C ARG A 432 19.06 4.26 -18.86
N ASN A 433 18.34 5.38 -18.83
CA ASN A 433 17.28 5.66 -19.80
C ASN A 433 17.85 5.78 -21.24
N ALA A 434 19.09 6.26 -21.39
CA ALA A 434 19.78 6.28 -22.67
C ALA A 434 20.21 4.87 -23.13
N CYS A 435 20.68 4.01 -22.21
CA CYS A 435 20.93 2.59 -22.49
C CYS A 435 19.67 1.86 -22.94
N HIS A 436 18.55 2.05 -22.24
CA HIS A 436 17.27 1.43 -22.58
C HIS A 436 16.85 1.73 -24.01
N LYS A 437 16.91 3.00 -24.46
CA LYS A 437 16.63 3.38 -25.86
C LYS A 437 17.51 2.63 -26.86
N GLN A 438 18.80 2.47 -26.56
CA GLN A 438 19.75 1.81 -27.45
C GLN A 438 19.61 0.27 -27.46
N VAL A 439 19.17 -0.32 -26.34
CA VAL A 439 18.86 -1.76 -26.25
C VAL A 439 17.52 -2.06 -26.92
N GLU A 440 16.50 -1.23 -26.71
CA GLU A 440 15.16 -1.35 -27.30
C GLU A 440 15.22 -1.40 -28.84
N ALA A 441 16.06 -0.55 -29.45
CA ALA A 441 16.31 -0.52 -30.89
C ALA A 441 16.93 -1.82 -31.46
N GLN A 442 17.45 -2.71 -30.63
CA GLN A 442 18.05 -4.00 -31.03
C GLN A 442 17.08 -5.19 -30.87
N LEU A 443 15.90 -4.99 -30.27
CA LEU A 443 14.94 -6.06 -30.00
C LEU A 443 14.08 -6.41 -31.21
N LYS A 444 13.67 -7.69 -31.31
CA LYS A 444 12.77 -8.17 -32.37
C LYS A 444 11.35 -7.64 -32.26
N SER A 445 10.93 -7.18 -31.08
CA SER A 445 9.62 -6.57 -30.84
C SER A 445 9.75 -5.47 -29.78
N PRO A 446 10.30 -4.30 -30.14
CA PRO A 446 10.67 -3.23 -29.20
C PRO A 446 9.52 -2.80 -28.28
N SER A 447 8.32 -2.62 -28.83
CA SER A 447 7.10 -2.23 -28.09
C SER A 447 6.61 -3.23 -27.04
N THR A 448 7.23 -4.42 -26.95
CA THR A 448 6.94 -5.44 -25.92
C THR A 448 7.98 -5.46 -24.79
N ALA A 449 9.03 -4.65 -24.90
CA ALA A 449 10.14 -4.62 -23.96
C ALA A 449 9.71 -4.22 -22.56
N LYS A 450 10.09 -5.06 -21.59
CA LYS A 450 9.99 -4.80 -20.16
C LYS A 450 11.40 -4.88 -19.59
N PHE A 451 12.02 -3.73 -19.45
CA PHE A 451 13.30 -3.61 -18.79
C PHE A 451 13.20 -3.95 -17.31
N GLU A 452 14.36 -4.22 -16.72
CA GLU A 452 14.53 -4.51 -15.30
C GLU A 452 14.00 -3.39 -14.39
N SER A 453 13.82 -3.64 -13.09
CA SER A 453 13.43 -2.58 -12.15
C SER A 453 14.61 -1.64 -11.84
N LEU A 454 14.36 -0.52 -11.16
CA LEU A 454 15.43 0.36 -10.67
C LEU A 454 16.35 -0.31 -9.63
N PHE A 455 16.04 -1.52 -9.18
CA PHE A 455 16.85 -2.30 -8.23
C PHE A 455 17.55 -3.51 -8.89
N ASP A 456 17.22 -3.84 -10.13
CA ASP A 456 17.67 -5.05 -10.84
C ASP A 456 18.71 -4.75 -11.94
N PHE A 457 19.36 -3.58 -11.87
CA PHE A 457 20.49 -3.22 -12.73
C PHE A 457 21.72 -2.83 -11.90
N THR A 458 22.90 -3.04 -12.49
CA THR A 458 24.18 -2.54 -11.97
C THR A 458 24.63 -1.34 -12.78
N ALA A 459 25.28 -0.39 -12.13
CA ALA A 459 25.88 0.77 -12.78
C ALA A 459 27.12 1.20 -12.01
N LEU A 460 28.26 1.10 -12.68
CA LEU A 460 29.59 1.39 -12.15
C LEU A 460 30.18 2.58 -12.92
N GLN A 461 30.80 3.52 -12.22
CA GLN A 461 31.67 4.52 -12.84
C GLN A 461 33.08 3.91 -13.01
N ASN A 462 33.88 4.41 -13.94
CA ASN A 462 35.32 4.12 -13.96
C ASN A 462 36.08 4.99 -12.95
N ASP A 463 37.30 4.59 -12.59
CA ASP A 463 38.15 5.30 -11.61
C ASP A 463 38.45 6.77 -11.98
N ALA A 464 38.34 7.13 -13.27
CA ALA A 464 38.51 8.50 -13.75
C ALA A 464 37.19 9.32 -13.80
N HIS A 465 36.07 8.76 -13.35
CA HIS A 465 34.74 9.39 -13.30
C HIS A 465 34.30 10.02 -14.64
N THR A 466 34.61 9.36 -15.76
CA THR A 466 34.37 9.85 -17.14
C THR A 466 33.40 8.99 -17.95
N LYS A 467 33.07 7.77 -17.50
CA LYS A 467 32.08 6.90 -18.13
C LYS A 467 31.32 6.06 -17.11
N TRP A 468 30.08 5.74 -17.45
CA TRP A 468 29.31 4.70 -16.78
C TRP A 468 29.39 3.38 -17.58
N THR A 469 29.46 2.26 -16.87
CA THR A 469 29.17 0.92 -17.39
C THR A 469 27.97 0.36 -16.64
N LEU A 470 26.88 0.12 -17.36
CA LEU A 470 25.62 -0.39 -16.84
C LEU A 470 25.38 -1.82 -17.34
N ARG A 471 24.70 -2.63 -16.53
CA ARG A 471 24.20 -3.96 -16.92
C ARG A 471 22.82 -4.19 -16.32
N GLY A 472 21.92 -4.79 -17.09
CA GLY A 472 20.57 -5.16 -16.65
C GLY A 472 19.97 -6.20 -17.59
N HIS A 473 18.68 -6.47 -17.44
CA HIS A 473 17.96 -7.44 -18.26
C HIS A 473 16.73 -6.83 -18.93
N VAL A 474 16.30 -7.39 -20.06
CA VAL A 474 15.07 -6.98 -20.74
C VAL A 474 14.26 -8.22 -21.14
N ASP A 475 13.00 -8.25 -20.73
CA ASP A 475 12.03 -9.27 -21.12
C ASP A 475 11.26 -8.75 -22.35
N SER A 476 11.35 -9.42 -23.49
CA SER A 476 10.67 -9.00 -24.73
C SER A 476 10.17 -10.19 -25.54
N GLN A 477 9.18 -9.98 -26.41
CA GLN A 477 8.69 -11.05 -27.28
C GLN A 477 9.67 -11.35 -28.42
N ASN A 478 9.90 -12.62 -28.68
CA ASN A 478 10.56 -13.08 -29.90
C ASN A 478 9.55 -13.15 -31.06
N GLY A 479 10.03 -13.46 -32.27
CA GLY A 479 9.20 -13.55 -33.48
C GLY A 479 8.10 -14.63 -33.48
N TYR A 480 8.01 -15.45 -32.42
CA TYR A 480 6.95 -16.44 -32.19
C TYR A 480 5.99 -16.03 -31.05
N GLY A 481 6.10 -14.80 -30.54
CA GLY A 481 5.24 -14.26 -29.46
C GLY A 481 5.60 -14.73 -28.05
N ALA A 482 6.63 -15.57 -27.89
CA ALA A 482 7.11 -15.99 -26.57
C ALA A 482 7.99 -14.90 -25.95
N THR A 483 7.73 -14.56 -24.68
CA THR A 483 8.58 -13.63 -23.92
C THR A 483 9.89 -14.31 -23.54
N VAL A 484 11.01 -13.68 -23.88
CA VAL A 484 12.37 -14.14 -23.61
C VAL A 484 13.12 -13.04 -22.87
N ARG A 485 13.90 -13.42 -21.84
CA ARG A 485 14.85 -12.53 -21.16
C ARG A 485 16.16 -12.49 -21.93
N ALA A 486 16.68 -11.30 -22.17
CA ALA A 486 18.06 -11.09 -22.60
C ALA A 486 18.77 -10.19 -21.60
N GLU A 487 20.05 -10.46 -21.33
CA GLU A 487 20.89 -9.55 -20.57
C GLU A 487 21.44 -8.47 -21.51
N TRP A 488 21.79 -7.30 -20.97
CA TRP A 488 22.40 -6.22 -21.75
C TRP A 488 23.54 -5.56 -20.98
N VAL A 489 24.54 -5.10 -21.73
CA VAL A 489 25.67 -4.31 -21.20
C VAL A 489 25.74 -3.01 -22.00
N CYS A 490 25.89 -1.89 -21.31
CA CYS A 490 25.89 -0.56 -21.91
C CYS A 490 27.01 0.30 -21.34
N THR A 491 27.69 1.05 -22.20
CA THR A 491 28.65 2.10 -21.82
C THR A 491 28.09 3.45 -22.21
N VAL A 492 28.10 4.40 -21.27
CA VAL A 492 27.68 5.79 -21.49
C VAL A 492 28.87 6.70 -21.20
N VAL A 493 29.25 7.52 -22.17
CA VAL A 493 30.31 8.52 -22.07
C VAL A 493 29.70 9.91 -22.29
N PRO A 494 29.35 10.64 -21.21
CA PRO A 494 28.84 12.00 -21.30
C PRO A 494 29.79 12.95 -22.01
N THR A 495 29.31 13.65 -23.03
CA THR A 495 30.07 14.67 -23.77
C THR A 495 29.69 16.10 -23.35
N SER A 496 28.49 16.28 -22.82
CA SER A 496 27.95 17.50 -22.22
C SER A 496 26.87 17.13 -21.20
N SER A 497 26.27 18.12 -20.52
CA SER A 497 25.17 17.90 -19.56
C SER A 497 23.90 17.30 -20.16
N ASP A 498 23.74 17.38 -21.47
CA ASP A 498 22.57 16.96 -22.24
C ASP A 498 22.85 15.88 -23.29
N ASN A 499 24.13 15.60 -23.59
CA ASN A 499 24.54 14.68 -24.66
C ASN A 499 25.61 13.68 -24.20
N ALA A 500 25.52 12.44 -24.67
CA ALA A 500 26.44 11.35 -24.37
C ALA A 500 26.59 10.39 -25.55
N ARG A 501 27.76 9.79 -25.69
CA ARG A 501 27.95 8.61 -26.55
C ARG A 501 27.49 7.37 -25.80
N VAL A 502 26.63 6.57 -26.42
CA VAL A 502 25.99 5.40 -25.81
C VAL A 502 26.21 4.19 -26.70
N GLU A 503 26.86 3.17 -26.14
CA GLU A 503 27.13 1.90 -26.82
C GLU A 503 26.53 0.79 -25.97
N ALA A 504 25.47 0.14 -26.47
CA ALA A 504 24.79 -0.96 -25.78
C ALA A 504 24.80 -2.23 -26.61
N LEU A 505 24.93 -3.38 -25.94
CA LEU A 505 25.00 -4.71 -26.54
C LEU A 505 24.03 -5.63 -25.81
N LEU A 506 23.20 -6.35 -26.56
CA LEU A 506 22.47 -7.51 -26.06
C LEU A 506 23.44 -8.69 -25.89
N VAL A 507 23.36 -9.36 -24.75
CA VAL A 507 24.06 -10.61 -24.43
C VAL A 507 23.01 -11.72 -24.38
N GLN A 508 23.15 -12.70 -25.28
CA GLN A 508 22.27 -13.86 -25.43
C GLN A 508 22.93 -15.13 -24.87
#